data_AF-A0A5J4QI34-F1
#
_entry.id   AF-A0A5J4QI34-F1
#
_cell.length_a   1.000
_cell.length_b   1.000
_cell.length_c   1.000
_cell.angle_alpha   90.00
_cell.angle_beta   90.00
_cell.angle_gamma   90.00
#
_symmetry.space_group_name_H-M   'P 1'
#
loop_
_entity.id
_entity.type
_entity.pdbx_description
1 polymer ?
#
loop_
_entity_poly.entity_id
_entity_poly.type
_entity_poly.pdbx_seq_one_letter_code
_entity_poly.pdbx_strand_id
1 'polypeptide(L)'
;MELPEFSKDGGYLTVHKISDIKNELGSPQDDYNNYFTARMLLLLESKPIYNEELHTSCLNQVIRPYYVDFHDHAESFKPVFLANDIIRFWKTLCLNYEHKRRKKSSNPDKDEAYNKNVYHSKNLKLQFSRKLTCFSFILQLASRNGSIDEKQILEISKQIPLERIINLKLEFPKAISQINKISELYNWFLEKTQIPSEEMLQWLSDKKLRNEAFEKGREFGDDIFNLLEIVDNQKILRKLLI
;
A
#
# COMPACT_ATOMS: atom_id res chain seq x y z
N MET A 1 -30.45 0.04 18.63
CA MET A 1 -29.15 -0.54 18.19
C MET A 1 -28.07 0.36 18.77
N GLU A 2 -27.31 -0.12 19.75
CA GLU A 2 -26.10 0.55 20.18
C GLU A 2 -24.99 0.23 19.17
N LEU A 3 -24.38 1.27 18.61
CA LEU A 3 -23.17 1.11 17.81
C LEU A 3 -22.01 0.78 18.77
N PRO A 4 -21.06 -0.09 18.37
CA PRO A 4 -19.88 -0.34 19.18
C PRO A 4 -19.07 0.95 19.37
N GLU A 5 -18.32 1.03 20.48
CA GLU A 5 -17.40 2.14 20.71
C GLU A 5 -16.42 2.31 19.55
N PHE A 6 -16.10 3.56 19.22
CA PHE A 6 -15.12 3.85 18.19
C PHE A 6 -13.75 3.30 18.60
N SER A 7 -13.17 2.47 17.73
CA SER A 7 -11.82 1.95 17.97
C SER A 7 -10.80 3.11 18.09
N LYS A 8 -9.75 2.93 18.92
CA LYS A 8 -8.67 3.90 19.17
C LYS A 8 -9.15 5.29 19.61
N ASP A 9 -10.12 5.36 20.51
CA ASP A 9 -10.52 6.60 21.20
C ASP A 9 -10.89 7.76 20.25
N GLY A 10 -11.46 7.44 19.08
CA GLY A 10 -11.84 8.45 18.09
C GLY A 10 -10.68 9.18 17.42
N GLY A 11 -9.43 8.69 17.51
CA GLY A 11 -8.27 9.32 16.84
C GLY A 11 -8.42 9.44 15.31
N TYR A 12 -9.32 8.65 14.71
CA TYR A 12 -9.71 8.72 13.30
C TYR A 12 -10.60 9.93 12.95
N LEU A 13 -11.06 10.70 13.93
CA LEU A 13 -11.83 11.94 13.74
C LEU A 13 -10.95 13.15 13.41
N THR A 14 -9.62 12.98 13.43
CA THR A 14 -8.69 14.05 13.02
C THR A 14 -8.94 14.42 11.56
N VAL A 15 -9.37 15.66 11.33
CA VAL A 15 -9.63 16.18 9.99
C VAL A 15 -8.35 16.76 9.41
N HIS A 16 -7.87 16.18 8.32
CA HIS A 16 -6.76 16.72 7.54
C HIS A 16 -7.28 17.59 6.39
N LYS A 17 -6.82 18.84 6.29
CA LYS A 17 -7.14 19.69 5.15
C LYS A 17 -6.23 19.36 3.98
N ILE A 18 -6.78 19.28 2.77
CA ILE A 18 -6.00 19.06 1.55
C ILE A 18 -4.95 20.16 1.33
N SER A 19 -5.25 21.39 1.75
CA SER A 19 -4.29 22.51 1.71
C SER A 19 -3.03 22.23 2.51
N ASP A 20 -3.16 21.60 3.67
CA ASP A 20 -2.04 21.38 4.57
C ASP A 20 -1.22 20.19 4.06
N ILE A 21 -1.90 19.14 3.58
CA ILE A 21 -1.26 17.97 2.95
C ILE A 21 -0.39 18.36 1.75
N LYS A 22 -0.86 19.28 0.90
CA LYS A 22 -0.12 19.70 -0.30
C LYS A 22 1.02 20.67 0.02
N ASN A 23 0.81 21.59 0.97
CA ASN A 23 1.78 22.63 1.28
C ASN A 23 2.98 22.08 2.07
N GLU A 24 2.76 21.04 2.87
CA GLU A 24 3.81 20.43 3.68
C GLU A 24 4.47 19.22 3.01
N LEU A 25 4.18 18.93 1.74
CA LEU A 25 4.68 17.77 1.00
C LEU A 25 6.22 17.62 1.13
N GLY A 26 6.66 16.54 1.77
CA GLY A 26 8.09 16.23 1.94
C GLY A 26 8.81 17.05 3.02
N SER A 27 8.11 17.96 3.71
CA SER A 27 8.67 18.72 4.84
C SER A 27 8.72 17.87 6.13
N PRO A 28 9.44 18.32 7.18
CA PRO A 28 9.36 17.69 8.51
C PRO A 28 7.94 17.71 9.11
N GLN A 29 7.13 18.69 8.74
CA GLN A 29 5.75 18.82 9.23
C GLN A 29 4.82 17.75 8.62
N ASP A 30 5.18 17.24 7.44
CA ASP A 30 4.46 16.18 6.73
C ASP A 30 4.30 14.91 7.60
N ASP A 31 5.39 14.51 8.26
CA ASP A 31 5.39 13.37 9.18
C ASP A 31 4.78 13.74 10.53
N TYR A 32 5.15 14.90 11.08
CA TYR A 32 4.71 15.31 12.43
C TYR A 32 3.19 15.40 12.52
N ASN A 33 2.53 15.98 11.53
CA ASN A 33 1.07 16.08 11.45
C ASN A 33 0.39 14.87 10.79
N ASN A 34 1.15 13.83 10.45
CA ASN A 34 0.64 12.64 9.77
C ASN A 34 0.03 12.90 8.37
N TYR A 35 0.35 14.04 7.75
CA TYR A 35 -0.07 14.39 6.40
C TYR A 35 0.48 13.43 5.35
N PHE A 36 1.72 12.95 5.55
CA PHE A 36 2.34 11.98 4.66
C PHE A 36 1.52 10.68 4.58
N THR A 37 1.19 10.08 5.73
CA THR A 37 0.38 8.86 5.78
C THR A 37 -1.02 9.11 5.21
N ALA A 38 -1.65 10.24 5.54
CA ALA A 38 -2.98 10.57 5.02
C ALA A 38 -2.98 10.68 3.49
N ARG A 39 -1.97 11.34 2.92
CA ARG A 39 -1.76 11.47 1.46
C ARG A 39 -1.57 10.11 0.79
N MET A 40 -0.72 9.27 1.36
CA MET A 40 -0.46 7.93 0.80
C MET A 40 -1.70 7.04 0.85
N LEU A 41 -2.49 7.08 1.92
CA LEU A 41 -3.75 6.33 2.01
C LEU A 41 -4.77 6.86 1.00
N LEU A 42 -4.87 8.20 0.86
CA LEU A 42 -5.73 8.83 -0.14
C LEU A 42 -5.37 8.37 -1.56
N LEU A 43 -4.09 8.42 -1.93
CA LEU A 43 -3.61 8.04 -3.26
C LEU A 43 -3.68 6.54 -3.54
N LEU A 44 -3.35 5.69 -2.57
CA LEU A 44 -3.06 4.28 -2.83
C LEU A 44 -4.23 3.33 -2.62
N GLU A 45 -5.17 3.65 -1.72
CA GLU A 45 -6.23 2.70 -1.35
C GLU A 45 -7.59 3.33 -0.94
N SER A 46 -7.77 4.64 -1.10
CA SER A 46 -9.03 5.28 -0.69
C SER A 46 -10.19 4.99 -1.65
N LYS A 47 -11.40 4.95 -1.08
CA LYS A 47 -12.66 4.94 -1.83
C LYS A 47 -13.65 5.93 -1.21
N PRO A 48 -14.38 6.72 -2.02
CA PRO A 48 -15.43 7.59 -1.50
C PRO A 48 -16.60 6.75 -0.98
N ILE A 49 -17.08 7.09 0.21
CA ILE A 49 -18.38 6.61 0.71
C ILE A 49 -19.51 7.46 0.12
N TYR A 50 -19.27 8.77 -0.02
CA TYR A 50 -20.17 9.74 -0.64
C TYR A 50 -19.35 10.79 -1.39
N ASN A 51 -19.98 11.48 -2.35
CA ASN A 51 -19.40 12.59 -3.11
C ASN A 51 -18.08 12.24 -3.84
N GLU A 52 -18.21 11.43 -4.88
CA GLU A 52 -17.11 11.01 -5.75
C GLU A 52 -16.41 12.19 -6.44
N GLU A 53 -17.14 13.27 -6.73
CA GLU A 53 -16.58 14.49 -7.31
C GLU A 53 -15.58 15.16 -6.36
N LEU A 54 -15.94 15.30 -5.09
CA LEU A 54 -15.04 15.85 -4.07
C LEU A 54 -13.83 14.94 -3.88
N HIS A 55 -14.02 13.62 -3.83
CA HIS A 55 -12.90 12.67 -3.74
C HIS A 55 -11.94 12.79 -4.93
N THR A 56 -12.48 12.86 -6.15
CA THR A 56 -11.69 13.09 -7.37
C THR A 56 -10.95 14.43 -7.33
N SER A 57 -11.61 15.50 -6.84
CA SER A 57 -10.98 16.82 -6.64
C SER A 57 -9.83 16.77 -5.63
N CYS A 58 -10.02 16.07 -4.51
CA CYS A 58 -8.97 15.84 -3.51
C CYS A 58 -7.78 15.09 -4.11
N LEU A 59 -8.02 14.01 -4.86
CA LEU A 59 -6.97 13.26 -5.56
C LEU A 59 -6.17 14.15 -6.51
N ASN A 60 -6.85 14.92 -7.36
CA ASN A 60 -6.18 15.85 -8.27
C ASN A 60 -5.29 16.85 -7.53
N GLN A 61 -5.79 17.41 -6.41
CA GLN A 61 -5.02 18.37 -5.62
C GLN A 61 -3.78 17.77 -4.95
N VAL A 62 -3.79 16.48 -4.60
CA VAL A 62 -2.60 15.81 -4.03
C VAL A 62 -1.65 15.26 -5.09
N ILE A 63 -2.12 14.99 -6.31
CA ILE A 63 -1.28 14.54 -7.44
C ILE A 63 -0.45 15.71 -8.00
N ARG A 64 -1.08 16.87 -8.18
CA ARG A 64 -0.49 18.03 -8.85
C ARG A 64 0.90 18.46 -8.34
N PRO A 65 1.19 18.48 -7.03
CA PRO A 65 2.53 18.83 -6.54
C PRO A 65 3.65 17.89 -7.00
N TYR A 66 3.35 16.65 -7.40
CA TYR A 66 4.36 15.73 -7.94
C TYR A 66 4.75 16.03 -9.40
N TYR A 67 4.04 16.95 -10.06
CA TYR A 67 4.08 17.20 -11.51
C TYR A 67 4.56 18.62 -11.86
N VAL A 68 5.20 19.33 -10.93
CA VAL A 68 5.68 20.72 -11.13
C VAL A 68 6.54 20.86 -12.40
N ASP A 69 7.47 19.93 -12.62
CA ASP A 69 8.40 19.97 -13.76
C ASP A 69 7.87 19.27 -15.03
N PHE A 70 6.59 18.87 -15.05
CA PHE A 70 6.04 18.07 -16.14
C PHE A 70 6.04 18.81 -17.47
N HIS A 71 5.62 20.08 -17.49
CA HIS A 71 5.46 20.84 -18.74
C HIS A 71 6.77 21.04 -19.50
N ASP A 72 7.89 21.20 -18.79
CA ASP A 72 9.21 21.38 -19.38
C ASP A 72 9.81 20.05 -19.89
N HIS A 73 9.23 18.91 -19.51
CA HIS A 73 9.77 17.58 -19.76
C HIS A 73 8.71 16.57 -20.25
N ALA A 74 7.62 17.05 -20.86
CA ALA A 74 6.42 16.26 -21.13
C ALA A 74 6.66 14.96 -21.91
N GLU A 75 7.69 14.87 -22.76
CA GLU A 75 8.00 13.66 -23.54
C GLU A 75 8.78 12.59 -22.75
N SER A 76 9.49 12.97 -21.69
CA SER A 76 10.41 12.09 -20.95
C SER A 76 10.20 12.08 -19.43
N PHE A 77 9.21 12.84 -18.95
CA PHE A 77 8.90 12.96 -17.53
C PHE A 77 8.58 11.60 -16.93
N LYS A 78 9.18 11.32 -15.78
CA LYS A 78 8.88 10.14 -14.97
C LYS A 78 8.53 10.62 -13.57
N PRO A 79 7.44 10.16 -12.95
CA PRO A 79 7.03 10.59 -11.60
C PRO A 79 7.90 9.91 -10.52
N VAL A 80 9.22 10.08 -10.62
CA VAL A 80 10.21 9.50 -9.70
C VAL A 80 9.99 10.02 -8.28
N PHE A 81 9.58 11.28 -8.13
CA PHE A 81 9.26 11.83 -6.82
C PHE A 81 8.08 11.09 -6.16
N LEU A 82 6.98 10.87 -6.89
CA LEU A 82 5.86 10.08 -6.39
C LEU A 82 6.26 8.64 -6.06
N ALA A 83 7.02 7.99 -6.96
CA ALA A 83 7.52 6.63 -6.72
C ALA A 83 8.38 6.54 -5.46
N ASN A 84 9.27 7.52 -5.23
CA ASN A 84 10.07 7.62 -4.01
C ASN A 84 9.19 7.78 -2.76
N ASP A 85 8.13 8.58 -2.82
CA ASP A 85 7.24 8.81 -1.69
C ASP A 85 6.44 7.53 -1.34
N ILE A 86 6.02 6.76 -2.35
CA ILE A 86 5.38 5.44 -2.15
C ILE A 86 6.36 4.43 -1.53
N ILE A 87 7.62 4.40 -1.98
CA ILE A 87 8.65 3.52 -1.40
C ILE A 87 8.97 3.94 0.04
N ARG A 88 9.04 5.24 0.31
CA ARG A 88 9.17 5.79 1.66
C ARG A 88 8.00 5.33 2.53
N PHE A 89 6.79 5.31 1.98
CA PHE A 89 5.60 4.86 2.71
C PHE A 89 5.70 3.39 3.08
N TRP A 90 6.12 2.54 2.14
CA TRP A 90 6.40 1.13 2.42
C TRP A 90 7.42 0.95 3.54
N LYS A 91 8.56 1.66 3.47
CA LYS A 91 9.59 1.63 4.54
C LYS A 91 9.04 2.09 5.88
N THR A 92 8.20 3.12 5.88
CA THR A 92 7.52 3.65 7.07
C THR A 92 6.57 2.62 7.68
N LEU A 93 5.81 1.88 6.87
CA LEU A 93 4.94 0.79 7.35
C LEU A 93 5.75 -0.32 8.03
N CYS A 94 6.88 -0.72 7.44
CA CYS A 94 7.80 -1.71 8.01
C CYS A 94 8.39 -1.25 9.35
N LEU A 95 8.87 0.00 9.43
CA LEU A 95 9.44 0.56 10.66
C LEU A 95 8.38 0.73 11.75
N ASN A 96 7.17 1.15 11.39
CA ASN A 96 6.04 1.27 12.32
C ASN A 96 5.61 -0.08 12.89
N TYR A 97 5.66 -1.14 12.07
CA TYR A 97 5.44 -2.51 12.54
C TYR A 97 6.50 -2.90 13.58
N GLU A 98 7.78 -2.72 13.28
CA GLU A 98 8.88 -3.07 14.19
C GLU A 98 8.85 -2.25 15.48
N HIS A 99 8.54 -0.95 15.41
CA HIS A 99 8.35 -0.10 16.59
C HIS A 99 7.27 -0.65 17.52
N LYS A 100 6.09 -0.96 16.96
CA LYS A 100 4.96 -1.51 17.73
C LYS A 100 5.30 -2.88 18.31
N ARG A 101 6.03 -3.72 17.58
CA ARG A 101 6.48 -5.04 18.03
C ARG A 101 7.44 -4.95 19.20
N ARG A 102 8.41 -4.02 19.16
CA ARG A 102 9.41 -3.81 20.23
C ARG A 102 8.81 -3.26 21.51
N LYS A 103 7.87 -2.31 21.40
CA LYS A 103 7.23 -1.68 22.56
C LYS A 103 6.31 -2.60 23.36
N LYS A 104 6.11 -3.86 22.93
CA LYS A 104 5.14 -4.80 23.52
C LYS A 104 3.85 -4.06 23.91
N SER A 105 3.24 -3.37 22.95
CA SER A 105 1.91 -2.76 23.10
C SER A 105 0.89 -3.89 23.23
N SER A 106 0.95 -4.53 24.40
CA SER A 106 0.20 -5.70 24.80
C SER A 106 -1.13 -5.22 25.36
N ASN A 107 -2.20 -5.96 25.09
CA ASN A 107 -3.36 -5.84 25.95
C ASN A 107 -2.95 -6.41 27.33
N PRO A 108 -2.95 -5.60 28.41
CA PRO A 108 -2.54 -6.06 29.75
C PRO A 108 -3.43 -7.20 30.27
N ASP A 109 -4.64 -7.33 29.75
CA ASP A 109 -5.61 -8.36 30.13
C ASP A 109 -5.46 -9.66 29.32
N LYS A 110 -4.47 -9.74 28.41
CA LYS A 110 -4.20 -10.92 27.58
C LYS A 110 -2.79 -11.42 27.79
N ASP A 111 -2.61 -12.75 27.70
CA ASP A 111 -1.30 -13.38 27.88
C ASP A 111 -0.29 -13.03 26.77
N GLU A 112 0.99 -13.36 26.99
CA GLU A 112 2.07 -13.07 26.05
C GLU A 112 1.91 -13.83 24.72
N ALA A 113 1.32 -15.04 24.74
CA ALA A 113 1.11 -15.86 23.55
C ALA A 113 0.07 -15.23 22.60
N TYR A 114 -1.04 -14.74 23.14
CA TYR A 114 -2.06 -14.00 22.41
C TYR A 114 -1.46 -12.75 21.77
N ASN A 115 -0.76 -11.93 22.57
CA ASN A 115 -0.14 -10.70 22.08
C ASN A 115 0.87 -10.97 20.95
N LYS A 116 1.65 -12.05 21.06
CA LYS A 116 2.56 -12.51 20.01
C LYS A 116 1.81 -12.87 18.72
N ASN A 117 0.69 -13.59 18.80
CA ASN A 117 -0.12 -13.95 17.63
C ASN A 117 -0.72 -12.70 16.95
N VAL A 118 -1.09 -11.67 17.72
CA VAL A 118 -1.52 -10.37 17.17
C VAL A 118 -0.42 -9.74 16.31
N TYR A 119 0.84 -9.80 16.74
CA TYR A 119 1.96 -9.31 15.94
C TYR A 119 2.23 -10.19 14.71
N HIS A 120 2.01 -11.51 14.79
CA HIS A 120 2.10 -12.38 13.63
C HIS A 120 1.03 -12.05 12.58
N SER A 121 -0.22 -11.81 13.00
CA SER A 121 -1.30 -11.35 12.13
C SER A 121 -0.96 -10.03 11.44
N LYS A 122 -0.46 -9.05 12.20
CA LYS A 122 -0.02 -7.75 11.65
C LYS A 122 1.12 -7.91 10.62
N ASN A 123 2.07 -8.80 10.86
CA ASN A 123 3.15 -9.08 9.91
C ASN A 123 2.63 -9.69 8.62
N LEU A 124 1.69 -10.65 8.72
CA LEU A 124 1.10 -11.27 7.54
C LEU A 124 0.37 -10.22 6.68
N LYS A 125 -0.42 -9.34 7.31
CA LYS A 125 -1.06 -8.20 6.63
C LYS A 125 -0.03 -7.23 6.02
N LEU A 126 1.12 -7.02 6.67
CA LEU A 126 2.21 -6.21 6.13
C LEU A 126 2.80 -6.85 4.85
N GLN A 127 3.04 -8.16 4.87
CA GLN A 127 3.66 -8.89 3.77
C GLN A 127 2.77 -9.02 2.53
N PHE A 128 1.44 -9.08 2.72
CA PHE A 128 0.45 -9.18 1.65
C PHE A 128 -0.19 -7.82 1.33
N SER A 129 -1.20 -7.40 2.10
CA SER A 129 -2.05 -6.26 1.72
C SER A 129 -1.28 -4.94 1.65
N ARG A 130 -0.44 -4.63 2.63
CA ARG A 130 0.33 -3.37 2.64
C ARG A 130 1.39 -3.32 1.53
N LYS A 131 2.03 -4.45 1.26
CA LYS A 131 2.97 -4.58 0.14
C LYS A 131 2.25 -4.38 -1.19
N LEU A 132 1.12 -5.06 -1.38
CA LEU A 132 0.30 -4.94 -2.59
C LEU A 132 -0.18 -3.50 -2.81
N THR A 133 -0.68 -2.82 -1.77
CA THR A 133 -1.09 -1.40 -1.83
C THR A 133 0.01 -0.51 -2.42
N CYS A 134 1.26 -0.67 -1.97
CA CYS A 134 2.38 0.16 -2.44
C CYS A 134 2.86 -0.29 -3.83
N PHE A 135 3.21 -1.57 -3.98
CA PHE A 135 3.93 -2.04 -5.15
C PHE A 135 3.04 -2.27 -6.38
N SER A 136 1.72 -2.44 -6.21
CA SER A 136 0.79 -2.41 -7.35
C SER A 136 0.79 -1.06 -8.07
N PHE A 137 0.99 0.04 -7.33
CA PHE A 137 1.10 1.37 -7.91
C PHE A 137 2.47 1.54 -8.59
N ILE A 138 3.56 1.12 -7.94
CA ILE A 138 4.90 1.15 -8.54
C ILE A 138 4.93 0.33 -9.84
N LEU A 139 4.28 -0.83 -9.88
CA LEU A 139 4.12 -1.64 -11.09
C LEU A 139 3.47 -0.85 -12.23
N GLN A 140 2.40 -0.12 -11.95
CA GLN A 140 1.73 0.75 -12.93
C GLN A 140 2.60 1.91 -13.40
N LEU A 141 3.51 2.44 -12.56
CA LEU A 141 4.47 3.45 -12.98
C LEU A 141 5.59 2.86 -13.84
N ALA A 142 6.09 1.67 -13.47
CA ALA A 142 7.18 0.99 -14.16
C ALA A 142 6.77 0.45 -15.54
N SER A 143 5.50 0.06 -15.68
CA SER A 143 4.97 -0.55 -16.91
C SER A 143 4.76 0.42 -18.07
N ARG A 144 4.77 1.73 -17.83
CA ARG A 144 4.43 2.73 -18.85
C ARG A 144 5.58 2.95 -19.83
N ASN A 145 5.24 3.16 -21.10
CA ASN A 145 6.17 3.62 -22.13
C ASN A 145 5.98 5.13 -22.34
N GLY A 146 7.06 5.90 -22.39
CA GLY A 146 7.00 7.36 -22.41
C GLY A 146 6.66 8.00 -21.06
N SER A 147 6.20 9.24 -21.09
CA SER A 147 5.74 9.93 -19.90
C SER A 147 4.38 9.41 -19.43
N ILE A 148 4.08 9.66 -18.16
CA ILE A 148 2.76 9.43 -17.57
C ILE A 148 2.26 10.75 -17.00
N ASP A 149 1.10 11.20 -17.44
CA ASP A 149 0.51 12.48 -17.02
C ASP A 149 -0.33 12.37 -15.74
N GLU A 150 -0.76 13.51 -15.20
CA GLU A 150 -1.58 13.58 -13.97
C GLU A 150 -2.91 12.82 -14.11
N LYS A 151 -3.51 12.80 -15.31
CA LYS A 151 -4.79 12.13 -15.57
C LYS A 151 -4.61 10.62 -15.45
N GLN A 152 -3.54 10.06 -16.00
CA GLN A 152 -3.23 8.65 -15.88
C GLN A 152 -2.94 8.25 -14.44
N ILE A 153 -2.26 9.09 -13.65
CA ILE A 153 -2.06 8.86 -12.21
C ILE A 153 -3.38 8.86 -11.44
N LEU A 154 -4.29 9.77 -11.78
CA LEU A 154 -5.64 9.79 -11.20
C LEU A 154 -6.37 8.47 -11.48
N GLU A 155 -6.35 7.98 -12.71
CA GLU A 155 -6.98 6.71 -13.08
C GLU A 155 -6.37 5.51 -12.31
N ILE A 156 -5.04 5.47 -12.14
CA ILE A 156 -4.38 4.43 -11.32
C ILE A 156 -4.82 4.54 -9.85
N SER A 157 -4.95 5.76 -9.33
CA SER A 157 -5.35 6.02 -7.94
C SER A 157 -6.78 5.57 -7.63
N LYS A 158 -7.66 5.56 -8.63
CA LYS A 158 -9.05 5.08 -8.52
C LYS A 158 -9.18 3.55 -8.53
N GLN A 159 -8.19 2.84 -9.05
CA GLN A 159 -8.17 1.37 -9.08
C GLN A 159 -7.79 0.80 -7.71
N ILE A 160 -8.36 -0.36 -7.35
CA ILE A 160 -7.88 -1.10 -6.18
C ILE A 160 -6.53 -1.79 -6.50
N PRO A 161 -5.72 -2.12 -5.47
CA PRO A 161 -4.40 -2.69 -5.69
C PRO A 161 -4.34 -3.95 -6.58
N LEU A 162 -5.35 -4.83 -6.49
CA LEU A 162 -5.39 -6.04 -7.32
C LEU A 162 -5.75 -5.74 -8.79
N GLU A 163 -6.68 -4.81 -9.05
CA GLU A 163 -7.03 -4.36 -10.40
C GLU A 163 -5.80 -3.80 -11.13
N ARG A 164 -4.98 -3.00 -10.44
CA ARG A 164 -3.72 -2.47 -10.98
C ARG A 164 -2.80 -3.57 -11.49
N ILE A 165 -2.73 -4.72 -10.82
CA ILE A 165 -1.90 -5.83 -11.30
C ILE A 165 -2.59 -6.58 -12.44
N ILE A 166 -3.89 -6.88 -12.32
CA ILE A 166 -4.63 -7.62 -13.34
C ILE A 166 -4.62 -6.90 -14.69
N ASN A 167 -4.73 -5.57 -14.70
CA ASN A 167 -4.73 -4.77 -15.91
C ASN A 167 -3.43 -4.90 -16.72
N LEU A 168 -2.30 -5.26 -16.08
CA LEU A 168 -1.03 -5.49 -16.76
C LEU A 168 -1.06 -6.71 -17.70
N LYS A 169 -2.01 -7.65 -17.53
CA LYS A 169 -2.13 -8.82 -18.42
C LYS A 169 -2.35 -8.42 -19.88
N LEU A 170 -3.05 -7.31 -20.11
CA LEU A 170 -3.37 -6.81 -21.45
C LEU A 170 -2.11 -6.32 -22.18
N GLU A 171 -1.23 -5.64 -21.46
CA GLU A 171 -0.03 -5.02 -22.02
C GLU A 171 1.19 -5.97 -21.98
N PHE A 172 1.21 -6.95 -21.07
CA PHE A 172 2.36 -7.84 -20.84
C PHE A 172 1.97 -9.33 -20.85
N PRO A 173 1.80 -9.97 -22.02
CA PRO A 173 1.48 -11.39 -22.11
C PRO A 173 2.48 -12.30 -21.38
N LYS A 174 3.78 -11.95 -21.42
CA LYS A 174 4.85 -12.65 -20.69
C LYS A 174 4.69 -12.63 -19.16
N ALA A 175 3.92 -11.68 -18.63
CA ALA A 175 3.68 -11.52 -17.20
C ALA A 175 2.44 -12.28 -16.70
N ILE A 176 1.61 -12.85 -17.58
CA ILE A 176 0.31 -13.45 -17.21
C ILE A 176 0.47 -14.54 -16.15
N SER A 177 1.42 -15.45 -16.33
CA SER A 177 1.70 -16.53 -15.37
C SER A 177 2.04 -15.96 -13.99
N GLN A 178 2.93 -14.96 -13.95
CA GLN A 178 3.35 -14.29 -12.72
C GLN A 178 2.19 -13.58 -12.03
N ILE A 179 1.35 -12.87 -12.80
CA ILE A 179 0.17 -12.17 -12.27
C ILE A 179 -0.86 -13.16 -11.69
N ASN A 180 -1.08 -14.31 -12.36
CA ASN A 180 -1.98 -15.35 -11.85
C ASN A 180 -1.48 -15.88 -10.51
N LYS A 181 -0.18 -16.18 -10.40
CA LYS A 181 0.45 -16.64 -9.16
C LYS A 181 0.28 -15.65 -7.99
N ILE A 182 0.53 -14.36 -8.24
CA ILE A 182 0.28 -13.29 -7.26
C ILE A 182 -1.19 -13.26 -6.85
N SER A 183 -2.12 -13.38 -7.81
CA SER A 183 -3.56 -13.34 -7.56
C SER A 183 -4.01 -14.53 -6.71
N GLU A 184 -3.51 -15.73 -7.00
CA GLU A 184 -3.79 -16.96 -6.24
C GLU A 184 -3.28 -16.86 -4.80
N LEU A 185 -2.03 -16.40 -4.61
CA LEU A 185 -1.47 -16.19 -3.26
C LEU A 185 -2.24 -15.12 -2.48
N TYR A 186 -2.68 -14.04 -3.14
CA TYR A 186 -3.49 -13.02 -2.49
C TYR A 186 -4.88 -13.53 -2.14
N ASN A 187 -5.53 -14.31 -3.02
CA ASN A 187 -6.82 -14.94 -2.73
C ASN A 187 -6.72 -15.89 -1.53
N TRP A 188 -5.70 -16.76 -1.51
CA TRP A 188 -5.41 -17.61 -0.34
C TRP A 188 -5.25 -16.78 0.94
N PHE A 189 -4.54 -15.65 0.88
CA PHE A 189 -4.40 -14.75 2.02
C PHE A 189 -5.76 -14.19 2.47
N LEU A 190 -6.62 -13.77 1.54
CA LEU A 190 -7.97 -13.28 1.88
C LEU A 190 -8.81 -14.38 2.54
N GLU A 191 -8.84 -15.59 1.99
CA GLU A 191 -9.54 -16.74 2.56
C GLU A 191 -9.09 -17.05 4.00
N LYS A 192 -7.79 -16.95 4.27
CA LYS A 192 -7.24 -17.18 5.62
C LYS A 192 -7.41 -16.01 6.57
N THR A 193 -7.75 -14.81 6.08
CA THR A 193 -7.72 -13.60 6.90
C THR A 193 -9.02 -12.82 6.99
N GLN A 194 -9.99 -13.06 6.12
CA GLN A 194 -11.35 -12.52 6.21
C GLN A 194 -12.24 -13.40 7.10
N ILE A 195 -11.72 -13.75 8.27
CA ILE A 195 -12.41 -14.53 9.31
C ILE A 195 -12.36 -13.75 10.63
N PRO A 196 -13.18 -14.10 11.63
CA PRO A 196 -13.11 -13.48 12.95
C PRO A 196 -11.69 -13.46 13.52
N SER A 197 -11.34 -12.36 14.21
CA SER A 197 -9.97 -12.15 14.67
C SER A 197 -9.48 -13.26 15.60
N GLU A 198 -10.35 -13.82 16.43
CA GLU A 198 -10.00 -14.92 17.34
C GLU A 198 -9.60 -16.19 16.59
N GLU A 199 -10.36 -16.57 15.56
CA GLU A 199 -10.07 -17.73 14.71
C GLU A 199 -8.74 -17.57 13.96
N MET A 200 -8.47 -16.38 13.41
CA MET A 200 -7.19 -16.08 12.77
C MET A 200 -6.02 -16.23 13.76
N LEU A 201 -6.17 -15.72 14.98
CA LEU A 201 -5.12 -15.80 16.00
C LEU A 201 -4.90 -17.24 16.47
N GLN A 202 -5.96 -18.03 16.57
CA GLN A 202 -5.88 -19.45 16.86
C GLN A 202 -5.14 -20.20 15.74
N TRP A 203 -5.46 -19.93 14.48
CA TRP A 203 -4.74 -20.48 13.32
C TRP A 203 -3.24 -20.16 13.37
N LEU A 204 -2.87 -18.91 13.67
CA LEU A 204 -1.48 -18.47 13.77
C LEU A 204 -0.74 -18.99 15.02
N SER A 205 -1.47 -19.51 16.01
CA SER A 205 -0.85 -20.12 17.19
C SER A 205 -0.11 -21.42 16.84
N ASP A 206 -0.62 -22.17 15.85
CA ASP A 206 0.05 -23.35 15.31
C ASP A 206 1.36 -22.96 14.60
N LYS A 207 2.48 -23.48 15.09
CA LYS A 207 3.81 -23.15 14.56
C LYS A 207 4.01 -23.60 13.12
N LYS A 208 3.48 -24.76 12.74
CA LYS A 208 3.64 -25.31 11.38
C LYS A 208 2.85 -24.46 10.39
N LEU A 209 1.57 -24.20 10.69
CA LEU A 209 0.69 -23.40 9.82
C LEU A 209 1.17 -21.96 9.71
N ARG A 210 1.63 -21.37 10.81
CA ARG A 210 2.21 -20.02 10.80
C ARG A 210 3.48 -19.94 9.95
N ASN A 211 4.36 -20.94 10.03
CA ASN A 211 5.58 -20.94 9.22
C ASN A 211 5.25 -21.02 7.72
N GLU A 212 4.32 -21.90 7.35
CA GLU A 212 3.80 -21.98 5.97
C GLU A 212 3.23 -20.65 5.49
N ALA A 213 2.44 -19.97 6.33
CA ALA A 213 1.87 -18.67 5.99
C ALA A 213 2.94 -17.61 5.72
N PHE A 214 4.04 -17.62 6.49
CA PHE A 214 5.15 -16.69 6.29
C PHE A 214 6.04 -17.07 5.10
N GLU A 215 6.15 -18.35 4.73
CA GLU A 215 6.78 -18.75 3.46
C GLU A 215 5.99 -18.20 2.29
N LYS A 216 4.66 -18.36 2.28
CA LYS A 216 3.80 -17.78 1.24
C LYS A 216 3.92 -16.26 1.17
N GLY A 217 4.08 -15.58 2.30
CA GLY A 217 4.31 -14.13 2.33
C GLY A 217 5.67 -13.67 1.79
N ARG A 218 6.70 -14.53 1.88
CA ARG A 218 7.99 -14.32 1.19
C ARG A 218 7.84 -14.52 -0.31
N GLU A 219 7.27 -15.66 -0.70
CA GLU A 219 6.98 -16.01 -2.10
C GLU A 219 6.18 -14.91 -2.79
N PHE A 220 5.13 -14.39 -2.16
CA PHE A 220 4.35 -13.26 -2.67
C PHE A 220 5.20 -12.00 -2.89
N GLY A 221 6.18 -11.75 -2.02
CA GLY A 221 7.12 -10.64 -2.17
C GLY A 221 8.04 -10.81 -3.37
N ASP A 222 8.66 -11.99 -3.47
CA ASP A 222 9.54 -12.35 -4.58
C ASP A 222 8.75 -12.29 -5.90
N ASP A 223 7.50 -12.74 -5.88
CA ASP A 223 6.64 -12.73 -7.06
C ASP A 223 6.28 -11.31 -7.54
N ILE A 224 6.04 -10.37 -6.62
CA ILE A 224 5.86 -8.96 -6.96
C ILE A 224 7.14 -8.36 -7.54
N PHE A 225 8.30 -8.70 -6.97
CA PHE A 225 9.59 -8.21 -7.46
C PHE A 225 9.90 -8.74 -8.87
N ASN A 226 9.71 -10.03 -9.10
CA ASN A 226 9.86 -10.64 -10.43
C ASN A 226 8.92 -9.98 -11.44
N LEU A 227 7.68 -9.67 -11.05
CA LEU A 227 6.75 -8.96 -11.91
C LEU A 227 7.27 -7.54 -12.25
N LEU A 228 7.83 -6.81 -11.27
CA LEU A 228 8.45 -5.50 -11.51
C LEU A 228 9.56 -5.59 -12.55
N GLU A 229 10.45 -6.58 -12.46
CA GLU A 229 11.51 -6.78 -13.47
C GLU A 229 10.96 -7.09 -14.86
N ILE A 230 9.87 -7.85 -14.94
CA ILE A 230 9.22 -8.20 -16.22
C ILE A 230 8.63 -6.95 -16.90
N VAL A 231 8.03 -6.04 -16.12
CA VAL A 231 7.27 -4.89 -16.66
C VAL A 231 8.06 -3.59 -16.69
N ASP A 232 9.22 -3.47 -16.03
CA ASP A 232 10.02 -2.24 -15.98
C ASP A 232 10.71 -1.93 -17.33
N ASN A 233 9.92 -1.47 -18.29
CA ASN A 233 10.37 -1.09 -19.63
C ASN A 233 11.32 0.12 -19.60
N GLN A 234 11.28 0.91 -18.53
CA GLN A 234 11.93 2.21 -18.46
C GLN A 234 13.12 2.28 -17.51
N LYS A 235 13.47 1.16 -16.89
CA LYS A 235 14.52 1.06 -15.87
C LYS A 235 14.24 2.03 -14.71
N ILE A 236 12.97 2.22 -14.34
CA ILE A 236 12.59 3.06 -13.20
C ILE A 236 13.17 2.49 -11.91
N LEU A 237 13.26 1.16 -11.78
CA LEU A 237 13.83 0.49 -10.61
C LEU A 237 15.27 0.96 -10.33
N ARG A 238 16.08 1.15 -11.39
CA ARG A 238 17.45 1.66 -11.26
C ARG A 238 17.51 3.07 -10.68
N LYS A 239 16.51 3.91 -10.95
CA LYS A 239 16.43 5.28 -10.40
C LYS A 239 15.98 5.29 -8.94
N LEU A 240 15.27 4.25 -8.52
CA LEU A 240 14.67 4.14 -7.19
C LEU A 240 15.59 3.40 -6.19
N LEU A 241 16.69 2.79 -6.67
CA LEU A 241 17.68 2.04 -5.88
C LEU A 241 17.02 1.04 -4.92
N ILE A 242 15.99 0.34 -5.41
CA ILE A 242 15.25 -0.70 -4.70
C ILE A 242 15.83 -2.08 -5.02
#